data_AF-A0A127CEY6-F1
#
_entry.id   AF-A0A127CEY6-F1
#
_cell.length_a   1.000
_cell.length_b   1.000
_cell.length_c   1.000
_cell.angle_alpha   90.00
_cell.angle_beta   90.00
_cell.angle_gamma   90.00
#
_symmetry.space_group_name_H-M   'P 1'
#
loop_
_entity.id
_entity.type
_entity.pdbx_description
1 polymer ?
#
loop_
_entity_poly.entity_id
_entity_poly.type
_entity_poly.pdbx_seq_one_letter_code
_entity_poly.pdbx_strand_id
1 'polypeptide(L)'
;MRKIAFDHINRAALSNAPLLLSRWLPDGRRLGHEWTARNPRRADRKPGSFRVNILSGRWADFATGDRGRDLISLAAYLFTNDDQGEAARRLAEALEVSLYEE
;
A
#
# COMPACT_ATOMS: atom_id res chain seq x y z
N MET A 1 -8.18 8.29 24.47
CA MET A 1 -8.12 7.19 23.48
C MET A 1 -6.67 7.00 23.07
N ARG A 2 -6.20 5.77 22.87
CA ARG A 2 -4.86 5.53 22.31
C ARG A 2 -4.84 5.88 20.82
N LYS A 3 -3.76 6.49 20.35
CA LYS A 3 -3.57 6.88 18.95
C LYS A 3 -2.92 5.75 18.16
N ILE A 4 -3.36 5.54 16.93
CA ILE A 4 -2.76 4.55 16.01
C ILE A 4 -1.37 5.05 15.58
N ALA A 5 -0.37 4.18 15.65
CA ALA A 5 1.02 4.49 15.30
C ALA A 5 1.29 4.38 13.79
N PHE A 6 0.63 5.23 12.98
CA PHE A 6 0.73 5.21 11.51
C PHE A 6 2.19 5.21 11.00
N ASP A 7 3.04 6.07 11.56
CA ASP A 7 4.44 6.18 11.13
C ASP A 7 5.24 4.91 11.42
N HIS A 8 4.99 4.27 12.58
CA HIS A 8 5.64 3.02 12.95
C HIS A 8 5.23 1.89 12.01
N ILE A 9 3.93 1.75 11.77
CA ILE A 9 3.35 0.74 10.87
C ILE A 9 3.85 0.97 9.43
N ASN A 10 3.88 2.21 8.96
CA ASN A 10 4.41 2.54 7.63
C ASN A 10 5.90 2.20 7.49
N ARG A 11 6.75 2.44 8.50
CA ARG A 11 8.16 2.05 8.46
C ARG A 11 8.33 0.53 8.37
N ALA A 12 7.54 -0.22 9.14
CA ALA A 12 7.52 -1.69 9.09
C ALA A 12 7.05 -2.18 7.71
N ALA A 13 5.99 -1.56 7.16
CA ALA A 13 5.47 -1.88 5.85
C ALA A 13 6.49 -1.59 4.74
N LEU A 14 7.19 -0.45 4.79
CA LEU A 14 8.23 -0.09 3.81
C LEU A 14 9.39 -1.10 3.80
N SER A 15 9.80 -1.55 4.98
CA SER A 15 10.85 -2.58 5.11
C SER A 15 10.44 -3.91 4.45
N ASN A 16 9.13 -4.16 4.35
CA ASN A 16 8.53 -5.34 3.75
C ASN A 16 7.86 -5.06 2.39
N ALA A 17 8.11 -3.89 1.78
CA ALA A 17 7.35 -3.43 0.62
C ALA A 17 7.35 -4.42 -0.56
N PRO A 18 8.48 -5.02 -0.99
CA PRO A 18 8.46 -5.97 -2.10
C PRO A 18 7.56 -7.19 -1.83
N LEU A 19 7.59 -7.72 -0.61
CA LEU A 19 6.77 -8.87 -0.21
C LEU A 19 5.29 -8.49 -0.20
N LEU A 20 4.94 -7.38 0.47
CA LEU A 20 3.56 -6.88 0.51
C LEU A 20 3.02 -6.63 -0.90
N LEU A 21 3.78 -5.96 -1.75
CA LEU A 21 3.37 -5.64 -3.11
C LEU A 21 3.22 -6.89 -3.99
N SER A 22 4.09 -7.89 -3.85
CA SER A 22 3.91 -9.17 -4.55
C SER A 22 2.66 -9.93 -4.11
N ARG A 23 2.21 -9.75 -2.87
CA ARG A 23 1.00 -10.38 -2.36
C ARG A 23 -0.26 -9.61 -2.76
N TRP A 24 -0.20 -8.28 -2.71
CA TRP A 24 -1.34 -7.41 -3.00
C TRP A 24 -1.60 -7.26 -4.50
N LEU A 25 -0.52 -7.25 -5.29
CA LEU A 25 -0.51 -7.00 -6.73
C LEU A 25 0.35 -8.08 -7.42
N PRO A 26 -0.11 -9.35 -7.44
CA PRO A 26 0.69 -10.50 -7.83
C PRO A 26 1.05 -10.56 -9.31
N ASP A 27 0.35 -9.81 -10.15
CA ASP A 27 0.67 -9.63 -11.57
C ASP A 27 1.64 -8.46 -11.82
N GLY A 28 2.03 -7.77 -10.74
CA GLY A 28 2.95 -6.66 -10.80
C GLY A 28 4.38 -7.11 -11.01
N ARG A 29 5.17 -6.19 -11.55
CA ARG A 29 6.60 -6.38 -11.80
C ARG A 29 7.40 -5.22 -11.24
N ARG A 30 8.56 -5.54 -10.70
CA ARG A 30 9.53 -4.54 -10.25
C ARG A 30 10.30 -3.98 -11.44
N LEU A 31 10.31 -2.66 -11.57
CA LEU A 31 11.07 -1.86 -12.54
C LEU A 31 11.89 -0.82 -11.75
N GLY A 32 13.13 -1.16 -11.42
CA GLY A 32 13.96 -0.33 -10.54
C GLY A 32 13.36 -0.21 -9.14
N HIS A 33 12.95 1.02 -8.78
CA HIS A 33 12.28 1.33 -7.52
C HIS A 33 10.76 1.34 -7.62
N GLU A 34 10.19 0.93 -8.75
CA GLU A 34 8.76 1.01 -9.00
C GLU A 34 8.17 -0.39 -9.14
N TRP A 35 7.08 -0.67 -8.42
CA TRP A 35 6.23 -1.83 -8.64
C TRP A 35 5.11 -1.42 -9.58
N THR A 36 5.09 -1.96 -10.78
CA THR A 36 4.10 -1.64 -11.82
C THR A 36 3.14 -2.80 -11.97
N ALA A 37 1.84 -2.55 -11.79
CA ALA A 37 0.79 -3.57 -11.85
C ALA A 37 -0.43 -3.10 -12.62
N ARG A 38 -1.46 -3.95 -12.72
CA ARG A 38 -2.82 -3.51 -13.09
C ARG A 38 -3.52 -2.99 -11.84
N ASN A 39 -4.34 -1.95 -11.97
CA ASN A 39 -5.17 -1.49 -10.87
C ASN A 39 -6.39 -2.39 -10.71
N PRO A 40 -6.57 -3.10 -9.57
CA PRO A 40 -7.73 -3.97 -9.36
C PRO A 40 -9.06 -3.21 -9.28
N ARG A 41 -9.06 -1.92 -8.95
CA ARG A 41 -10.25 -1.07 -8.83
C ARG A 41 -10.69 -0.41 -10.14
N ARG A 42 -9.93 -0.58 -11.22
CA ARG A 42 -10.26 -0.01 -12.53
C ARG A 42 -11.09 -0.98 -13.38
N ALA A 43 -12.02 -0.44 -14.17
CA ALA A 43 -12.83 -1.23 -15.09
C ALA A 43 -12.03 -1.80 -16.27
N ASP A 44 -11.14 -1.00 -16.87
CA ASP A 44 -10.22 -1.46 -17.90
C ASP A 44 -8.89 -1.93 -17.28
N ARG A 45 -8.35 -3.05 -17.77
CA ARG A 45 -7.24 -3.77 -17.12
C ARG A 45 -5.90 -3.56 -17.83
N LYS A 46 -5.65 -2.38 -18.40
CA LYS A 46 -4.37 -2.10 -19.06
C LYS A 46 -3.27 -1.88 -18.02
N PRO A 47 -2.18 -2.67 -18.05
CA PRO A 47 -1.05 -2.50 -17.11
C PRO A 47 -0.28 -1.21 -17.42
N GLY A 48 0.50 -0.73 -16.44
CA GLY A 48 1.50 0.32 -16.65
C GLY A 48 1.19 1.67 -16.00
N SER A 49 -0.08 1.98 -15.75
CA SER A 49 -0.47 3.24 -15.11
C SER A 49 -0.49 3.16 -13.59
N PHE A 50 -0.64 1.96 -13.01
CA PHE A 50 -0.64 1.76 -11.56
C PHE A 50 0.75 1.42 -11.08
N ARG A 51 1.35 2.35 -10.32
CA ARG A 51 2.74 2.29 -9.90
C ARG A 51 2.87 2.59 -8.41
N VAL A 52 3.73 1.84 -7.74
CA VAL A 52 4.08 2.02 -6.33
C VAL A 52 5.59 2.15 -6.21
N ASN A 53 6.07 3.24 -5.65
CA ASN A 53 7.47 3.40 -5.34
C ASN A 53 7.83 2.58 -4.10
N ILE A 54 8.67 1.57 -4.25
CA ILE A 54 9.00 0.62 -3.17
C ILE A 54 9.83 1.23 -2.04
N LEU A 55 10.49 2.38 -2.28
CA LEU A 55 11.32 3.06 -1.29
C LEU A 55 10.51 4.01 -0.42
N SER A 56 9.53 4.69 -1.00
CA SER A 56 8.71 5.70 -0.30
C SER A 56 7.29 5.23 0.01
N GLY A 57 6.82 4.14 -0.59
CA GLY A 57 5.45 3.64 -0.46
C GLY A 57 4.41 4.49 -1.18
N ARG A 58 4.82 5.60 -1.81
CA ARG A 58 3.93 6.45 -2.62
C ARG A 58 3.45 5.68 -3.83
N TRP A 59 2.19 5.89 -4.18
CA TRP A 59 1.58 5.19 -5.30
C TRP A 59 0.62 6.10 -6.06
N ALA A 60 0.41 5.78 -7.33
CA ALA A 60 -0.58 6.43 -8.16
C ALA A 60 -1.08 5.48 -9.26
N ASP A 61 -2.35 5.62 -9.64
CA ASP A 61 -2.84 5.23 -10.95
C ASP A 61 -2.91 6.47 -11.85
N PHE A 62 -1.97 6.59 -12.79
CA PHE A 62 -1.94 7.72 -13.72
C PHE A 62 -3.10 7.74 -14.72
N ALA A 63 -3.89 6.66 -14.82
CA ALA A 63 -5.07 6.61 -15.68
C ALA A 63 -6.33 7.20 -15.01
N THR A 64 -6.47 7.06 -13.69
CA THR A 64 -7.64 7.55 -12.93
C THR A 64 -7.32 8.79 -12.08
N GLY A 65 -6.04 9.02 -11.78
CA GLY A 65 -5.59 10.08 -10.88
C GLY A 65 -5.59 9.69 -9.40
N ASP A 66 -6.06 8.47 -9.07
CA ASP A 66 -5.99 7.91 -7.72
C ASP A 66 -4.53 7.86 -7.26
N ARG A 67 -4.28 8.22 -6.01
CA ARG A 67 -2.94 8.29 -5.45
C ARG A 67 -2.95 8.26 -3.94
N GLY A 68 -1.85 7.79 -3.37
CA GLY A 68 -1.63 7.81 -1.93
C GLY A 68 -0.17 8.04 -1.58
N ARG A 69 0.07 8.35 -0.31
CA ARG A 69 1.37 8.83 0.17
C ARG A 69 2.22 7.73 0.80
N ASP A 70 1.64 6.56 1.06
CA ASP A 70 2.26 5.47 1.80
C ASP A 70 1.57 4.11 1.55
N LEU A 71 2.09 3.05 2.18
CA LEU A 71 1.55 1.70 2.03
C LEU A 71 0.26 1.46 2.82
N ILE A 72 -0.01 2.23 3.87
CA ILE A 72 -1.30 2.17 4.58
C ILE A 72 -2.41 2.68 3.67
N SER A 73 -2.24 3.83 3.03
CA SER A 73 -3.20 4.37 2.06
C SER A 73 -3.34 3.47 0.82
N LEU A 74 -2.28 2.78 0.41
CA LEU A 74 -2.38 1.74 -0.63
C LEU A 74 -3.24 0.57 -0.17
N ALA A 75 -2.97 0.03 1.02
CA ALA A 75 -3.77 -1.06 1.59
C ALA A 75 -5.23 -0.64 1.78
N ALA A 76 -5.47 0.61 2.18
CA ALA A 76 -6.80 1.16 2.34
C ALA A 76 -7.55 1.21 1.01
N TYR A 77 -6.89 1.72 -0.02
CA TYR A 77 -7.40 1.74 -1.37
C TYR A 77 -7.73 0.34 -1.87
N LEU A 78 -6.86 -0.65 -1.65
CA LEU A 78 -7.05 -1.99 -2.20
C LEU A 78 -8.06 -2.85 -1.44
N PHE A 79 -8.18 -2.70 -0.11
CA PHE A 79 -8.81 -3.73 0.72
C PHE A 79 -9.87 -3.24 1.71
N THR A 80 -9.95 -1.94 1.98
CA THR A 80 -10.83 -1.41 3.05
C THR A 80 -11.70 -0.26 2.60
N ASN A 81 -11.86 -0.06 1.28
CA ASN A 81 -12.65 1.04 0.71
C ASN A 81 -12.22 2.40 1.27
N ASP A 82 -10.90 2.64 1.25
CA ASP A 82 -10.24 3.88 1.66
C ASP A 82 -10.26 4.17 3.17
N ASP A 83 -10.67 3.20 4.01
CA ASP A 83 -10.53 3.27 5.47
C ASP A 83 -9.08 2.97 5.91
N GLN A 84 -8.33 4.04 6.19
CA GLN A 84 -6.93 3.94 6.63
C GLN A 84 -6.77 3.38 8.05
N GLY A 85 -7.76 3.54 8.93
CA GLY A 85 -7.68 3.02 10.30
C GLY A 85 -7.77 1.50 10.31
N GLU A 86 -8.72 0.94 9.56
CA GLU A 86 -8.85 -0.50 9.36
C GLU A 86 -7.64 -1.06 8.60
N ALA A 87 -7.14 -0.35 7.59
CA ALA A 87 -5.94 -0.77 6.85
C ALA A 87 -4.69 -0.82 7.74
N ALA A 88 -4.48 0.19 8.57
CA ALA A 88 -3.38 0.24 9.54
C ALA A 88 -3.50 -0.91 10.56
N ARG A 89 -4.71 -1.21 11.04
CA ARG A 89 -4.97 -2.34 11.94
C ARG A 89 -4.56 -3.68 11.32
N ARG A 90 -5.01 -3.94 10.09
CA ARG A 90 -4.67 -5.17 9.36
C ARG A 90 -3.18 -5.28 9.06
N LEU A 91 -2.54 -4.16 8.73
CA LEU A 91 -1.09 -4.12 8.48
C LEU A 91 -0.29 -4.37 9.76
N ALA A 92 -0.67 -3.76 10.88
CA ALA A 92 -0.01 -3.98 12.17
C ALA A 92 -0.08 -5.45 12.59
N GLU A 93 -1.25 -6.07 12.43
CA GLU A 93 -1.48 -7.49 12.68
C GLU A 93 -0.63 -8.37 11.75
N ALA A 94 -0.63 -8.10 10.45
CA ALA A 94 0.11 -8.90 9.45
C ALA A 94 1.64 -8.77 9.57
N LEU A 95 2.14 -7.66 10.14
CA LEU A 95 3.55 -7.39 10.33
C LEU A 95 4.02 -7.62 11.77
N GLU A 96 3.12 -8.05 12.66
CA GLU A 96 3.38 -8.28 14.09
C GLU A 96 4.02 -7.07 14.81
N VAL A 97 3.53 -5.86 14.52
CA VAL A 97 3.98 -4.61 15.15
C VAL A 97 2.90 -3.96 16.00
N SER A 98 3.29 -3.14 16.98
CA SER A 98 2.33 -2.40 17.81
C SER A 98 1.44 -1.50 16.95
N LEU A 99 0.11 -1.64 17.15
CA LEU A 99 -0.91 -0.80 16.52
C LEU A 99 -0.93 0.63 17.09
N TYR A 100 -0.55 0.80 18.35
CA TYR A 100 -0.72 2.06 19.07
C TYR A 100 0.63 2.68 19.44
N GLU A 101 0.63 4.01 19.54
CA GLU A 101 1.75 4.74 20.12
C GLU A 101 1.91 4.32 21.60
N GLU A 102 3.16 4.20 22.04
CA GLU A 102 3.51 3.91 23.44
C GLU A 102 3.15 5.07 24.38
#